data_AF-A0A535BHL4-F1
#
_entry.id   AF-A0A535BHL4-F1
#
_cell.length_a   1.000
_cell.length_b   1.000
_cell.length_c   1.000
_cell.angle_alpha   90.00
_cell.angle_beta   90.00
_cell.angle_gamma   90.00
#
_symmetry.space_group_name_H-M   'P 1'
#
loop_
_entity.id
_entity.type
_entity.pdbx_description
1 polymer ?
#
loop_
_entity_poly.entity_id
_entity_poly.type
_entity_poly.pdbx_seq_one_letter_code
_entity_poly.pdbx_strand_id
1 'polypeptide(L)' 'MRQRKVIKTTLGDLIVAVADEVMPIIRDPAGAYMVVSWVVNDVLTRQRVRDHRQSRRKYQS' A
#
# COMPACT_ATOMS: atom_id res chain seq x y z
N MET A 1 -5.89 12.60 -23.19
CA MET A 1 -5.52 11.34 -22.48
C MET A 1 -4.80 11.71 -21.18
N ARG A 2 -5.39 11.41 -20.02
CA ARG A 2 -4.80 11.79 -18.72
C ARG A 2 -3.63 10.85 -18.43
N GLN A 3 -2.40 11.29 -18.68
CA GLN A 3 -1.21 10.52 -18.33
C GLN A 3 -1.25 10.26 -16.83
N ARG A 4 -1.44 9.00 -16.46
CA ARG A 4 -1.39 8.56 -15.07
C ARG A 4 0.06 8.70 -14.65
N LYS A 5 0.38 9.75 -13.87
CA LYS A 5 1.73 9.95 -13.33
C LYS A 5 2.09 8.70 -12.53
N VAL A 6 2.95 7.85 -13.10
CA VAL A 6 3.46 6.67 -12.40
C VAL A 6 4.47 7.19 -11.40
N ILE A 7 4.01 7.41 -10.16
CA ILE A 7 4.92 7.70 -9.06
C ILE A 7 5.62 6.38 -8.75
N LYS A 8 6.93 6.31 -9.00
CA LYS A 8 7.75 5.17 -8.62
C LYS A 8 8.01 5.25 -7.12
N THR A 9 7.05 4.77 -6.32
CA THR A 9 7.24 4.54 -4.89
C THR A 9 7.66 3.09 -4.69
N THR A 10 8.69 2.87 -3.86
CA THR A 10 9.09 1.52 -3.46
C THR A 10 8.24 1.04 -2.29
N LEU A 11 8.28 -0.27 -2.02
CA LEU A 11 7.69 -0.83 -0.81
C LEU A 11 8.34 -0.25 0.46
N GLY A 12 9.64 0.03 0.41
CA GLY A 12 10.37 0.68 1.50
C GLY A 12 9.82 2.07 1.81
N ASP A 13 9.57 2.88 0.78
CA ASP A 13 9.00 4.22 0.95
C ASP A 13 7.61 4.16 1.59
N LEU A 14 6.81 3.16 1.24
CA LEU A 14 5.49 2.95 1.85
C LEU A 14 5.62 2.53 3.32
N ILE A 15 6.55 1.64 3.65
CA ILE A 15 6.78 1.20 5.04
C ILE A 15 7.20 2.38 5.91
N VAL A 16 8.14 3.20 5.44
CA VAL A 16 8.62 4.38 6.18
C VAL A 16 7.49 5.39 6.40
N ALA A 17 6.74 5.72 5.35
CA ALA A 17 5.62 6.66 5.47
C ALA A 17 4.55 6.18 6.46
N VAL A 18 4.23 4.88 6.48
CA VAL A 18 3.27 4.33 7.45
C VAL A 18 3.86 4.30 8.86
N ALA A 19 5.16 4.00 9.01
CA ALA A 19 5.83 4.00 10.31
C ALA A 19 5.86 5.39 10.94
N ASP A 20 6.16 6.44 10.15
CA ASP A 20 6.20 7.83 10.62
C ASP A 20 4.83 8.30 11.16
N GLU A 21 3.73 7.84 10.55
CA GLU A 21 2.36 8.15 10.98
C GLU A 21 1.95 7.38 12.25
N VAL A 22 2.46 6.16 12.43
CA VAL A 22 2.07 5.27 13.55
C VAL A 22 2.92 5.48 14.80
N MET A 23 4.21 5.78 14.64
CA MET A 23 5.16 6.05 15.73
C MET A 23 4.67 7.05 16.81
N PRO A 24 4.03 8.18 16.48
CA PRO A 24 3.54 9.10 17.51
C PRO A 24 2.38 8.55 18.35
N ILE A 25 1.66 7.53 17.84
CA ILE A 25 0.49 6.93 18.49
C ILE A 25 0.90 5.72 19.32
N ILE A 26 1.81 4.89 18.81
CA ILE A 26 2.22 3.63 19.42
C ILE A 26 3.68 3.71 19.86
N ARG A 27 3.87 3.85 21.17
CA ARG A 27 5.20 3.91 21.79
C ARG A 27 5.90 2.56 21.89
N ASP A 28 5.14 1.47 21.79
CA ASP A 28 5.68 0.10 21.80
C ASP A 28 6.18 -0.29 20.39
N PRO A 29 7.47 -0.62 20.22
CA PRO A 29 8.03 -0.97 18.91
C PRO A 29 7.37 -2.19 18.27
N ALA A 30 6.95 -3.18 19.06
CA ALA A 30 6.29 -4.38 18.55
C ALA A 30 4.88 -4.06 18.03
N GLY A 31 4.11 -3.27 18.79
CA GLY A 31 2.80 -2.76 18.38
C GLY A 31 2.87 -1.92 17.10
N ALA A 32 3.86 -1.02 17.01
CA ALA A 32 4.07 -0.21 15.81
C ALA A 32 4.37 -1.09 14.60
N TYR A 33 5.25 -2.08 14.74
CA TYR A 33 5.56 -3.04 13.67
C TYR A 33 4.33 -3.83 13.20
N MET A 34 3.49 -4.30 14.13
CA MET A 34 2.28 -5.03 13.79
C MET A 34 1.31 -4.17 12.98
N VAL A 35 1.10 -2.91 13.39
CA VAL A 35 0.19 -1.99 12.71
C VAL A 35 0.72 -1.63 11.33
N VAL A 36 2.01 -1.31 11.20
CA VAL A 36 2.64 -1.04 9.90
C VAL A 36 2.48 -2.24 8.96
N SER A 37 2.75 -3.45 9.47
CA SER A 37 2.61 -4.69 8.69
C SER A 37 1.18 -4.92 8.23
N TRP A 38 0.19 -4.67 9.09
CA TRP A 38 -1.23 -4.82 8.76
C TRP A 38 -1.67 -3.82 7.69
N VAL A 39 -1.32 -2.54 7.83
CA VAL A 39 -1.68 -1.48 6.87
C VAL A 39 -1.04 -1.76 5.51
N VAL A 40 0.25 -2.06 5.46
CA VAL A 40 0.97 -2.35 4.21
C VAL A 40 0.34 -3.55 3.50
N ASN A 41 -0.02 -4.61 4.24
CA ASN A 41 -0.66 -5.78 3.67
C ASN A 41 -2.06 -5.47 3.10
N ASP A 42 -2.88 -4.66 3.77
CA ASP A 42 -4.18 -4.22 3.25
C ASP A 42 -4.03 -3.40 1.97
N VAL A 43 -3.10 -2.45 1.94
CA VAL A 43 -2.82 -1.61 0.77
C VAL A 43 -2.43 -2.46 -0.44
N LEU A 44 -1.47 -3.38 -0.25
CA LEU A 44 -1.01 -4.28 -1.33
C LEU A 44 -2.13 -5.22 -1.79
N THR A 45 -2.92 -5.75 -0.87
CA THR A 45 -4.06 -6.64 -1.20
C THR A 45 -5.11 -5.90 -2.02
N ARG A 46 -5.47 -4.67 -1.62
CA ARG A 46 -6.41 -3.84 -2.39
C ARG A 46 -5.87 -3.47 -3.76
N GLN A 47 -4.57 -3.20 -3.87
CA GLN A 47 -3.94 -2.92 -5.15
C GLN A 47 -3.98 -4.14 -6.08
N ARG A 48 -3.64 -5.33 -5.59
CA ARG A 48 -3.76 -6.59 -6.34
C ARG A 48 -5.19 -6.86 -6.81
N VAL A 49 -6.18 -6.63 -5.96
CA VAL A 49 -7.61 -6.78 -6.34
C VAL A 49 -7.99 -5.79 -7.45
N ARG A 50 -7.53 -4.54 -7.37
CA ARG A 50 -7.77 -3.53 -8.42
C ARG A 50 -7.11 -3.92 -9.74
N ASP A 51 -5.87 -4.39 -9.70
CA ASP A 51 -5.14 -4.82 -10.90
C ASP A 51 -5.79 -6.06 -11.53
N HIS A 52 -6.21 -7.03 -10.72
CA HIS A 52 -6.93 -8.22 -11.19
C HIS A 52 -8.26 -7.86 -11.86
N ARG A 53 -9.05 -6.94 -11.26
CA ARG A 53 -10.31 -6.46 -11.83
C ARG A 53 -10.09 -5.70 -13.14
N GLN A 54 -9.03 -4.89 -13.22
CA GLN A 54 -8.67 -4.17 -14.44
C GLN A 54 -8.22 -5.13 -15.55
N SER A 55 -7.50 -6.21 -15.21
CA SER A 55 -7.12 -7.26 -16.15
C SER A 55 -8.36 -7.98 -16.72
N ARG A 56 -9.30 -8.42 -15.87
CA ARG A 56 -10.54 -9.09 -16.33
C ARG A 56 -11.36 -8.26 -17.32
N ARG A 57 -11.43 -6.93 -17.13
CA ARG A 57 -12.11 -6.03 -18.08
C ARG A 57 -11.41 -5.94 -19.43
N LYS A 58 -10.08 -6.03 -19.47
CA LYS A 58 -9.30 -5.99 -20.72
C LYS A 58 -9.44 -7.25 -21.57
N TYR A 59 -9.71 -8.40 -20.96
CA TYR A 59 -9.90 -9.68 -21.67
C TYR A 59 -11.35 -9.93 -22.13
N GLN A 60 -12.30 -9.09 -21.72
CA GLN A 60 -13.72 -9.21 -22.11
C GLN A 60 -14.15 -8.19 -23.18
N SER A 61 -13.25 -7.30 -23.63
CA SER A 61 -13.44 -6.45 -24.81
C SER A 61 -12.64 -7.01 -25.98
#